data_AF-A0A7V2G4Q7-F1
#
_entry.id   AF-A0A7V2G4Q7-F1
#
_cell.length_a   1.000
_cell.length_b   1.000
_cell.length_c   1.000
_cell.angle_alpha   90.00
_cell.angle_beta   90.00
_cell.angle_gamma   90.00
#
_symmetry.space_group_name_H-M   'P 1'
#
loop_
_entity.id
_entity.type
_entity.pdbx_description
1 polymer ?
#
loop_
_entity_poly.entity_id
_entity_poly.type
_entity_poly.pdbx_seq_one_letter_code
_entity_poly.pdbx_strand_id
1 'polypeptide(L)' 'MYPPIAFSAPGATEWVIILLIVLVLFGAKRLPELARGLGKSLTEFRKAKDEFDREVQRSAQELSVKEAPDKKPHDPAA' A
#
# COMPACT_ATOMS: atom_id res chain seq x y z
N MET A 1 -10.88 47.30 -10.26
CA MET A 1 -11.60 46.40 -9.35
C MET A 1 -11.29 44.99 -9.80
N TYR A 2 -10.34 44.32 -9.14
CA TYR A 2 -9.99 42.94 -9.48
C TYR A 2 -11.14 42.03 -9.04
N PRO A 3 -11.63 41.13 -9.90
CA PRO A 3 -12.63 40.16 -9.47
C PRO A 3 -12.00 39.29 -8.38
N PRO A 4 -12.65 39.13 -7.22
CA PRO A 4 -12.15 38.27 -6.17
C PRO A 4 -12.27 36.83 -6.68
N ILE A 5 -11.15 36.29 -7.16
CA ILE A 5 -10.90 34.88 -7.47
C ILE A 5 -10.97 33.97 -6.22
N ALA A 6 -11.71 34.37 -5.20
CA ALA A 6 -11.82 33.67 -3.95
C ALA A 6 -13.24 33.15 -3.78
N PHE A 7 -13.32 31.83 -3.56
CA PHE A 7 -14.37 31.13 -2.80
C PHE A 7 -15.54 30.46 -3.54
N SER A 8 -15.24 29.51 -4.43
CA SER A 8 -16.14 28.34 -4.54
C SER A 8 -15.38 27.03 -4.75
N ALA A 9 -14.33 27.02 -5.55
CA ALA A 9 -13.29 26.00 -5.58
C ALA A 9 -12.17 26.54 -6.48
N PRO A 10 -10.89 26.18 -6.28
CA PRO A 10 -9.89 26.38 -7.32
C PRO A 10 -10.37 25.64 -8.57
N GLY A 11 -10.61 26.36 -9.66
CA GLY A 11 -10.95 25.77 -10.94
C GLY A 11 -9.76 25.00 -11.50
N ALA A 12 -9.99 24.30 -12.61
CA ALA A 12 -8.91 23.58 -13.31
C ALA A 12 -7.72 24.51 -13.63
N THR A 13 -7.98 25.78 -13.91
CA THR A 13 -6.97 26.80 -14.21
C THR A 13 -6.07 27.10 -13.01
N GLU A 14 -6.62 27.29 -11.81
CA GLU A 14 -5.86 27.54 -10.59
C GLU A 14 -4.98 26.35 -10.23
N TRP A 15 -5.50 25.12 -10.38
CA TRP A 15 -4.72 23.90 -10.18
C TRP A 15 -3.52 23.82 -11.13
N VAL A 16 -3.71 24.18 -12.40
CA VAL A 16 -2.61 24.23 -13.39
C VAL A 16 -1.56 25.26 -12.99
N ILE A 17 -1.96 26.45 -12.53
CA ILE A 17 -1.02 27.49 -12.07
C ILE A 17 -0.22 27.01 -10.86
N ILE A 18 -0.86 26.40 -9.87
CA ILE A 18 -0.17 25.83 -8.70
C ILE A 18 0.82 24.75 -9.13
N LEU A 19 0.39 23.85 -10.03
CA LEU A 19 1.25 22.79 -10.55
C LEU A 19 2.46 23.38 -11.28
N LEU A 20 2.28 24.46 -12.03
CA LEU A 20 3.33 25.14 -12.77
C LEU A 20 4.35 25.81 -11.82
N ILE A 21 3.89 26.44 -10.74
CA ILE A 21 4.76 26.99 -9.69
C ILE A 21 5.59 25.87 -9.04
N VAL A 22 4.94 24.77 -8.64
CA VAL A 22 5.63 23.59 -8.10
C VAL A 22 6.65 23.04 -9.10
N LEU A 23 6.30 22.99 -10.38
CA LEU A 23 7.19 22.51 -11.44
C LEU A 23 8.40 23.42 -11.65
N VAL A 24 8.26 24.73 -11.45
CA VAL A 24 9.38 25.67 -11.53
C VAL A 24 10.29 25.55 -10.32
N LEU A 25 9.73 25.42 -9.11
CA LEU A 25 10.51 25.28 -7.87
C LEU A 25 11.27 23.96 -7.80
N PHE A 26 10.61 22.85 -8.11
CA PHE A 26 11.20 21.52 -8.03
C PHE A 26 11.83 21.07 -9.35
N GLY A 27 11.39 21.61 -10.48
CA GLY A 27 11.81 21.20 -11.82
C GLY A 27 10.97 20.07 -12.40
N ALA A 28 10.71 20.14 -13.72
CA ALA A 28 9.91 19.14 -14.44
C ALA A 28 10.47 17.71 -14.41
N LYS A 29 11.77 17.56 -14.16
CA LYS A 29 12.44 16.25 -14.04
C LYS A 29 12.36 15.65 -12.64
N ARG A 30 12.25 16.46 -11.58
CA ARG A 30 12.28 15.96 -10.19
C ARG A 30 10.98 15.30 -9.77
N LEU A 31 9.83 15.85 -10.16
CA LEU A 31 8.52 15.22 -9.88
C LEU A 31 8.43 13.76 -10.37
N PRO A 32 8.73 13.43 -11.64
CA PRO A 32 8.66 12.05 -12.12
C PRO A 32 9.76 11.16 -11.53
N GLU A 33 10.92 11.72 -11.20
CA GLU A 33 12.00 11.00 -10.54
C GLU A 33 11.61 10.58 -9.11
N LEU A 34 11.03 11.49 -8.33
CA LEU A 34 10.47 11.22 -7.01
C LEU A 34 9.31 10.23 -7.07
N ALA A 35 8.37 10.41 -8.01
CA ALA A 35 7.25 9.48 -8.19
C ALA A 35 7.73 8.07 -8.54
N ARG A 36 8.76 7.94 -9.38
CA ARG A 36 9.38 6.64 -9.70
C ARG A 36 10.06 6.01 -8.48
N GLY A 37 10.77 6.81 -7.68
CA GLY A 37 11.41 6.34 -6.45
C GLY A 37 10.39 5.85 -5.41
N LEU A 38 9.38 6.68 -5.13
CA LEU A 38 8.29 6.35 -4.21
C LEU A 38 7.50 5.13 -4.69
N GLY A 39 7.16 5.08 -5.98
CA GLY A 39 6.44 3.96 -6.59
C GLY A 39 7.18 2.63 -6.43
N LYS A 40 8.49 2.61 -6.71
CA LYS A 40 9.31 1.41 -6.47
C LYS A 40 9.31 1.01 -5.00
N SER A 41 9.50 1.96 -4.08
CA SER A 41 9.50 1.66 -2.64
C SER A 41 8.14 1.10 -2.19
N LEU A 42 7.04 1.66 -2.69
CA LEU A 42 5.69 1.22 -2.36
C LEU A 42 5.39 -0.16 -2.93
N THR A 43 5.87 -0.46 -4.14
CA THR A 43 5.76 -1.81 -4.73
C THR A 43 6.50 -2.85 -3.90
N GLU A 44 7.75 -2.60 -3.54
CA GLU A 44 8.52 -3.55 -2.71
C GLU A 44 7.93 -3.67 -1.29
N PHE A 45 7.45 -2.56 -0.72
CA PHE A 45 6.75 -2.58 0.57
C PHE A 45 5.48 -3.43 0.52
N ARG A 46 4.67 -3.32 -0.55
CA ARG A 46 3.48 -4.15 -0.74
C ARG A 46 3.83 -5.64 -0.86
N LYS A 47 4.86 -5.99 -1.63
CA LYS A 47 5.32 -7.39 -1.76
C LYS A 47 5.78 -7.95 -0.41
N ALA A 48 6.57 -7.19 0.34
CA ALA A 48 7.05 -7.61 1.65
C ALA A 48 5.89 -7.83 2.63
N LYS A 49 4.88 -6.94 2.60
CA LYS A 49 3.65 -7.12 3.37
C LYS A 49 2.90 -8.39 2.97
N ASP A 50 2.69 -8.62 1.67
CA ASP A 50 1.95 -9.80 1.20
C ASP A 50 2.66 -11.10 1.56
N GLU A 51 4.00 -11.12 1.54
CA GLU A 51 4.79 -12.27 1.97
C GLU A 51 4.69 -12.51 3.48
N PHE A 52 4.78 -11.44 4.28
CA PHE A 52 4.59 -11.51 5.72
C PHE A 52 3.21 -12.05 6.10
N ASP A 53 2.14 -11.56 5.46
CA ASP A 53 0.78 -12.03 5.70
C ASP A 53 0.63 -13.53 5.35
N ARG A 54 1.27 -14.00 4.27
CA ARG A 54 1.31 -15.43 3.91
C ARG A 54 2.05 -16.27 4.94
N GLU A 55 3.21 -15.82 5.40
CA GLU A 55 4.01 -16.54 6.38
C GLU A 55 3.34 -16.62 7.75
N VAL A 56 2.65 -15.54 8.17
CA VAL A 56 1.83 -15.52 9.39
C VAL A 56 0.67 -16.51 9.28
N GLN A 57 -0.05 -16.56 8.15
CA GLN A 57 -1.13 -17.53 7.96
C GLN A 57 -0.62 -18.98 7.96
N ARG A 58 0.51 -19.23 7.29
CA ARG A 58 1.13 -20.56 7.24
C ARG A 58 1.57 -21.02 8.64
N SER A 59 2.20 -20.13 9.40
CA SER A 59 2.61 -20.40 10.78
C SER A 59 1.42 -20.69 11.69
N ALA A 60 0.33 -19.93 11.55
CA ALA A 60 -0.92 -20.17 12.28
C ALA A 60 -1.55 -21.54 11.93
N GLN A 61 -1.44 -21.97 10.67
CA GLN A 61 -1.95 -23.25 10.20
C GLN A 61 -1.08 -24.43 10.68
N GLU A 62 0.25 -24.30 10.64
CA GLU A 62 1.19 -25.32 11.15
C GLU A 62 1.08 -25.52 12.67
N LEU A 63 0.78 -24.47 13.43
CA LEU A 63 0.52 -24.56 14.88
C LEU A 63 -0.79 -25.30 15.19
N SER A 64 -1.83 -25.11 14.39
CA SER A 64 -3.12 -25.79 14.54
C SER A 64 -3.06 -27.30 14.22
N VAL A 65 -2.22 -27.70 13.26
CA VAL A 65 -2.06 -29.11 12.87
C VAL A 65 -1.28 -29.93 13.91
N LYS A 66 -0.45 -29.30 14.74
CA LYS A 66 0.30 -29.98 15.81
C LYS A 66 -0.54 -30.39 17.03
N GLU A 67 -1.80 -29.96 17.09
CA GLU A 67 -2.73 -30.26 18.18
C GLU A 67 -3.90 -31.15 17.71
N ALA A 68 -3.60 -32.19 16.94
CA ALA A 68 -4.52 -33.33 16.77
C ALA A 68 -4.05 -34.47 17.71
N PRO A 69 -4.77 -34.72 18.81
CA PRO A 69 -4.41 -35.77 19.75
C PRO A 69 -4.59 -37.14 19.09
N ASP A 70 -3.54 -37.94 19.21
CA ASP A 70 -3.55 -39.39 19.26
C ASP A 70 -4.83 -39.92 19.93
N LYS A 71 -5.85 -40.24 19.14
CA LYS A 71 -6.90 -41.18 19.53
C LYS A 71 -6.59 -42.46 18.79
N LYS A 72 -5.76 -43.29 19.43
CA LYS A 72 -5.49 -44.67 19.05
C LYS A 72 -6.81 -45.37 18.68
N PRO A 73 -6.83 -46.19 17.62
CA PRO A 73 -7.97 -47.04 17.32
C PRO A 73 -8.09 -48.06 18.45
N HIS A 74 -9.03 -47.86 19.37
CA HIS A 74 -9.49 -48.94 20.22
C HIS A 74 -10.65 -49.60 19.49
N ASP A 75 -10.30 -50.59 18.68
CA ASP A 75 -11.18 -51.69 18.31
C ASP A 75 -11.51 -52.46 19.59
N PRO A 76 -12.79 -52.74 19.87
CA PRO A 76 -13.11 -54.00 20.52
C PRO A 76 -14.15 -54.73 19.66
N ALA A 77 -13.66 -55.47 18.68
CA ALA A 77 -14.17 -56.76 18.35
C ALA A 77 -14.08 -57.67 19.60
N ALA A 78 -15.18 -57.82 20.33
CA ALA A 78 -15.44 -58.93 21.26
C ALA A 78 -16.94 -59.01 21.58
#